data_AF-A0A4R1Z2R9-F1
#
_entry.id   AF-A0A4R1Z2R9-F1
#
_cell.length_a   1.000
_cell.length_b   1.000
_cell.length_c   1.000
_cell.angle_alpha   90.00
_cell.angle_beta   90.00
_cell.angle_gamma   90.00
#
_symmetry.space_group_name_H-M   'P 1'
#
loop_
_entity.id
_entity.type
_entity.pdbx_description
1 polymer ?
#
loop_
_entity_poly.entity_id
_entity_poly.type
_entity_poly.pdbx_seq_one_letter_code
_entity_poly.pdbx_strand_id
1 'polypeptide(L)'
;MWRLLSILAVMLVLGGCLGLGGNDNSQSAEPTPTPASTPAPTPTSTPAATAEEAAKAVINAIKQHDLEKLSGYIHPEKGLLFSPYGHIEKDAALTFKAGELPAWDDPKLYTWGSYDGSGEPISLAFRDYFNKFVYDQNFAEADKVKRNEILGKGNMLVNIEEIYPGSTYFDYYFSGFDPELSGMDWESLILVLEEHNGAWYLIAIVHSQWTI
;
A
#
# COMPACT_ATOMS: atom_id res chain seq x y z
N MET A 1 -19.81 -24.43 42.44
CA MET A 1 -21.08 -25.03 42.91
C MET A 1 -21.97 -23.93 43.48
N TRP A 2 -22.94 -23.41 42.72
CA TRP A 2 -24.13 -22.72 43.25
C TRP A 2 -25.23 -22.65 42.16
N ARG A 3 -26.19 -23.57 42.28
CA ARG A 3 -27.66 -23.54 42.00
C ARG A 3 -28.18 -22.65 40.84
N LEU A 4 -28.68 -23.18 39.71
CA LEU A 4 -30.01 -23.81 39.39
C LEU A 4 -31.27 -22.93 39.62
N LEU A 5 -31.99 -22.66 38.51
CA LEU A 5 -33.45 -22.57 38.23
C LEU A 5 -33.71 -21.45 37.18
N SER A 6 -33.95 -21.73 35.90
CA SER A 6 -35.23 -22.12 35.25
C SER A 6 -36.36 -21.10 35.43
N ILE A 7 -36.89 -20.54 34.33
CA ILE A 7 -38.32 -20.54 33.93
C ILE A 7 -38.49 -19.87 32.55
N LEU A 8 -39.19 -20.60 31.69
CA LEU A 8 -39.69 -20.29 30.36
C LEU A 8 -40.96 -19.41 30.47
N ALA A 9 -41.12 -18.39 29.62
CA ALA A 9 -42.42 -17.77 29.39
C ALA A 9 -42.59 -17.42 27.90
N VAL A 10 -43.33 -18.28 27.21
CA VAL A 10 -43.93 -18.06 25.90
C VAL A 10 -45.16 -17.18 26.11
N MET A 11 -45.31 -16.08 25.36
CA MET A 11 -46.62 -15.45 25.16
C MET A 11 -46.88 -15.26 23.67
N LEU A 12 -47.84 -16.09 23.23
CA LEU A 12 -48.53 -16.08 21.96
C LEU A 12 -49.64 -15.01 22.05
N VAL A 13 -49.70 -14.07 21.11
CA VAL A 13 -50.90 -13.25 20.90
C VAL A 13 -51.32 -13.38 19.45
N LEU A 14 -52.41 -14.12 19.27
CA LEU A 14 -53.24 -14.15 18.08
C LEU A 14 -54.06 -12.86 18.01
N GLY A 15 -54.04 -12.20 16.85
CA GLY A 15 -54.98 -11.15 16.49
C GLY A 15 -55.29 -11.27 15.01
N GLY A 16 -56.34 -12.01 14.67
CA GLY A 16 -56.87 -12.10 13.32
C GLY A 16 -57.85 -10.97 13.04
N CYS A 17 -57.79 -10.41 11.84
CA CYS A 17 -58.89 -9.71 11.20
C CYS A 17 -59.06 -10.26 9.79
N LEU A 18 -60.26 -10.80 9.54
CA LEU A 18 -60.81 -11.12 8.22
C LEU A 18 -61.28 -9.82 7.55
N GLY A 19 -60.90 -9.62 6.29
CA GLY A 19 -61.42 -8.58 5.42
C GLY A 19 -61.37 -9.03 3.97
N LEU A 20 -62.52 -9.46 3.45
CA LEU A 20 -62.78 -9.73 2.03
C LEU A 20 -62.83 -8.41 1.25
N GLY A 21 -62.21 -8.39 0.07
CA GLY A 21 -62.36 -7.30 -0.88
C GLY A 21 -61.39 -7.44 -2.05
N GLY A 22 -61.81 -8.19 -3.08
CA GLY A 22 -61.13 -8.18 -4.37
C GLY A 22 -61.35 -6.85 -5.08
N ASN A 23 -60.29 -6.32 -5.69
CA ASN A 23 -60.42 -5.45 -6.84
C ASN A 23 -59.14 -5.54 -7.67
N ASP A 24 -59.29 -6.06 -8.89
CA ASP A 24 -58.26 -6.07 -9.92
C ASP A 24 -57.91 -4.63 -10.27
N ASN A 25 -56.63 -4.27 -10.16
CA ASN A 25 -56.08 -3.15 -10.89
C ASN A 25 -54.64 -3.45 -11.29
N SER A 26 -54.44 -3.72 -12.58
CA SER A 26 -53.15 -3.77 -13.23
C SER A 26 -52.41 -2.46 -13.00
N GLN A 27 -51.29 -2.52 -12.30
CA GLN A 27 -50.28 -1.46 -12.33
C GLN A 27 -48.92 -2.08 -12.54
N SER A 28 -48.40 -1.86 -13.74
CA SER A 28 -47.05 -2.17 -14.18
C SER A 28 -46.04 -1.62 -13.16
N ALA A 29 -45.26 -2.50 -12.54
CA ALA A 29 -44.11 -2.09 -11.74
C ALA A 29 -43.04 -1.52 -12.68
N GLU A 30 -42.82 -0.21 -12.56
CA GLU A 30 -41.69 0.50 -13.18
C GLU A 30 -40.39 0.04 -12.49
N PRO A 31 -39.32 -0.29 -13.23
CA PRO A 31 -38.06 -0.68 -12.61
C PRO A 31 -37.44 0.53 -11.91
N THR A 32 -37.20 0.39 -10.61
CA THR A 32 -36.45 1.36 -9.80
C THR A 32 -35.07 1.60 -10.41
N PRO A 33 -34.63 2.86 -10.61
CA PRO A 33 -33.29 3.13 -11.09
C PRO A 33 -32.27 2.75 -10.01
N THR A 34 -31.35 1.86 -10.37
CA THR A 34 -30.11 1.59 -9.64
C THR A 34 -29.39 2.92 -9.34
N PRO A 35 -28.95 3.19 -8.10
CA PRO A 35 -28.13 4.36 -7.83
C PRO A 35 -26.82 4.23 -8.60
N ALA A 36 -26.61 5.15 -9.54
CA ALA A 36 -25.37 5.30 -10.28
C ALA A 36 -24.21 5.53 -9.29
N SER A 37 -23.20 4.66 -9.36
CA SER A 37 -21.94 4.84 -8.65
C SER A 37 -21.33 6.18 -9.07
N THR A 38 -21.21 7.10 -8.12
CA THR A 38 -20.44 8.33 -8.27
C THR A 38 -18.99 7.95 -8.60
N PRO A 39 -18.40 8.42 -9.72
CA PRO A 39 -16.97 8.23 -9.94
C PRO A 39 -16.19 8.97 -8.86
N ALA A 40 -15.31 8.24 -8.16
CA ALA A 40 -14.37 8.80 -7.21
C ALA A 40 -13.52 9.90 -7.90
N PRO A 41 -13.14 10.98 -7.19
CA PRO A 41 -12.32 12.03 -7.77
C PRO A 41 -10.97 11.46 -8.22
N THR A 42 -10.64 11.65 -9.49
CA THR A 42 -9.30 11.38 -10.03
C THR A 42 -8.29 12.26 -9.30
N PRO A 43 -7.24 11.71 -8.66
CA PRO A 43 -6.20 12.52 -8.02
C PRO A 43 -5.52 13.39 -9.07
N THR A 44 -5.52 14.71 -8.85
CA THR A 44 -5.01 15.74 -9.77
C THR A 44 -3.51 16.00 -9.55
N SER A 45 -2.69 14.95 -9.56
CA SER A 45 -1.25 15.13 -9.73
C SER A 45 -0.85 14.42 -11.01
N THR A 46 -0.63 15.19 -12.07
CA THR A 46 -0.04 14.65 -13.30
C THR A 46 1.38 14.21 -12.99
N PRO A 47 1.74 12.94 -13.21
CA PRO A 47 3.12 12.49 -13.03
C PRO A 47 4.07 13.22 -13.99
N ALA A 48 5.34 13.29 -13.59
CA ALA A 48 6.32 14.15 -14.25
C ALA A 48 6.76 13.61 -15.63
N ALA A 49 7.30 14.50 -16.45
CA ALA A 49 7.79 14.19 -17.79
C ALA A 49 9.09 13.37 -17.79
N THR A 50 9.87 13.43 -16.70
CA THR A 50 11.12 12.68 -16.55
C THR A 50 11.12 11.80 -15.29
N ALA A 51 11.93 10.74 -15.31
CA ALA A 51 12.07 9.82 -14.20
C ALA A 51 12.66 10.52 -12.96
N GLU A 52 13.61 11.42 -13.17
CA GLU A 52 14.31 12.19 -12.12
C GLU A 52 13.35 13.15 -11.41
N GLU A 53 12.49 13.85 -12.16
CA GLU A 53 11.47 14.73 -11.58
C GLU A 53 10.43 13.92 -10.81
N ALA A 54 10.00 12.77 -11.34
CA ALA A 54 9.07 11.88 -10.68
C ALA A 54 9.65 11.32 -9.37
N ALA A 55 10.88 10.79 -9.40
CA ALA A 55 11.58 10.29 -8.21
C ALA A 55 11.73 11.39 -7.14
N LYS A 56 12.13 12.61 -7.54
CA LYS A 56 12.23 13.76 -6.64
C LYS A 56 10.87 14.16 -6.05
N ALA A 57 9.80 14.13 -6.84
CA ALA A 57 8.46 14.46 -6.34
C ALA A 57 7.95 13.39 -5.37
N VAL A 58 8.16 12.12 -5.68
CA VAL A 58 7.78 10.97 -4.84
C VAL A 58 8.53 10.98 -3.51
N ILE A 59 9.85 11.11 -3.50
CA ILE A 59 10.62 11.09 -2.24
C ILE A 59 10.20 12.23 -1.30
N ASN A 60 9.86 13.40 -1.85
CA ASN A 60 9.35 14.52 -1.07
C ASN A 60 7.92 14.28 -0.56
N ALA A 61 7.07 13.63 -1.34
CA ALA A 61 5.73 13.24 -0.90
C ALA A 61 5.82 12.22 0.25
N ILE A 62 6.71 11.23 0.12
CA ILE A 62 7.00 10.24 1.17
C ILE A 62 7.45 10.94 2.46
N LYS A 63 8.46 11.82 2.38
CA LYS A 63 8.97 12.61 3.52
C LYS A 63 7.88 13.42 4.25
N GLN A 64 6.91 13.93 3.51
CA GLN A 64 5.85 14.79 4.03
C GLN A 64 4.59 14.01 4.46
N HIS A 65 4.59 12.68 4.27
CA HIS A 65 3.40 11.83 4.38
C HIS A 65 2.23 12.35 3.51
N ASP A 66 2.53 12.97 2.38
CA ASP A 66 1.55 13.49 1.43
C ASP A 66 1.02 12.34 0.57
N LEU A 67 0.10 11.56 1.15
CA LEU A 67 -0.48 10.37 0.52
C LEU A 67 -1.32 10.72 -0.71
N GLU A 68 -1.92 11.90 -0.76
CA GLU A 68 -2.67 12.37 -1.93
C GLU A 68 -1.72 12.56 -3.12
N LYS A 69 -0.61 13.26 -2.90
CA LYS A 69 0.41 13.44 -3.93
C LYS A 69 1.08 12.13 -4.30
N LEU A 70 1.43 11.29 -3.32
CA LEU A 70 2.00 9.97 -3.60
C LEU A 70 1.05 9.13 -4.46
N SER A 71 -0.25 9.15 -4.14
CA SER A 71 -1.28 8.40 -4.85
C SER A 71 -1.37 8.74 -6.33
N GLY A 72 -1.15 9.99 -6.73
CA GLY A 72 -1.22 10.34 -8.15
C GLY A 72 0.08 10.09 -8.93
N TYR A 73 1.16 9.65 -8.28
CA TYR A 73 2.30 9.02 -8.95
C TYR A 73 2.16 7.51 -9.11
N ILE A 74 1.14 6.87 -8.51
CA ILE A 74 0.94 5.41 -8.63
C ILE A 74 0.55 5.05 -10.05
N HIS A 75 1.24 4.06 -10.63
CA HIS A 75 0.93 3.60 -11.99
C HIS A 75 -0.53 3.11 -12.08
N PRO A 76 -1.33 3.61 -13.05
CA PRO A 76 -2.78 3.36 -13.09
C PRO A 76 -3.12 1.87 -13.26
N GLU A 77 -2.38 1.15 -14.09
CA GLU A 77 -2.61 -0.27 -14.34
C GLU A 77 -1.88 -1.19 -13.34
N LYS A 78 -0.60 -0.95 -13.05
CA LYS A 78 0.22 -1.82 -12.20
C LYS A 78 -0.06 -1.64 -10.71
N GLY A 79 -0.34 -0.42 -10.26
CA GLY A 79 -0.38 -0.08 -8.84
C GLY A 79 1.03 0.11 -8.26
N LEU A 80 1.08 0.26 -6.94
CA LEU A 80 2.29 0.46 -6.16
C LEU A 80 2.53 -0.73 -5.23
N LEU A 81 3.59 -1.48 -5.51
CA LEU A 81 4.07 -2.58 -4.66
C LEU A 81 4.95 -2.05 -3.53
N PHE A 82 4.81 -2.62 -2.33
CA PHE A 82 5.69 -2.37 -1.19
C PHE A 82 6.51 -3.63 -0.88
N SER A 83 7.83 -3.47 -0.82
CA SER A 83 8.75 -4.54 -0.42
C SER A 83 9.56 -4.12 0.81
N PRO A 84 9.51 -4.88 1.92
CA PRO A 84 10.26 -4.56 3.14
C PRO A 84 11.75 -4.83 3.00
N TYR A 85 12.17 -5.51 1.93
CA TYR A 85 13.56 -5.83 1.65
C TYR A 85 13.88 -5.80 0.15
N GLY A 86 15.17 -5.81 -0.17
CA GLY A 86 15.69 -5.65 -1.52
C GLY A 86 15.30 -6.77 -2.49
N HIS A 87 15.09 -7.99 -1.98
CA HIS A 87 14.52 -9.09 -2.75
C HIS A 87 12.99 -9.01 -2.72
N ILE A 88 12.39 -8.72 -3.88
CA ILE A 88 10.95 -8.59 -4.02
C ILE A 88 10.31 -9.97 -4.14
N GLU A 89 9.50 -10.31 -3.15
CA GLU A 89 8.62 -11.50 -3.13
C GLU A 89 7.24 -11.12 -3.68
N LYS A 90 7.07 -11.09 -5.02
CA LYS A 90 5.84 -10.59 -5.66
C LYS A 90 4.55 -11.22 -5.15
N ASP A 91 4.56 -12.52 -4.85
CA ASP A 91 3.37 -13.26 -4.42
C ASP A 91 2.95 -12.94 -2.98
N ALA A 92 3.88 -12.43 -2.15
CA ALA A 92 3.64 -12.06 -0.77
C ALA A 92 3.53 -10.53 -0.56
N ALA A 93 4.05 -9.74 -1.50
CA ALA A 93 4.09 -8.29 -1.40
C ALA A 93 2.71 -7.66 -1.63
N LEU A 94 2.44 -6.57 -0.91
CA LEU A 94 1.19 -5.83 -1.06
C LEU A 94 1.30 -4.79 -2.17
N THR A 95 0.26 -4.75 -3.01
CA THR A 95 0.14 -3.77 -4.09
C THR A 95 -1.17 -3.00 -3.93
N PHE A 96 -1.10 -1.66 -3.98
CA PHE A 96 -2.27 -0.79 -3.91
C PHE A 96 -2.45 -0.02 -5.22
N LYS A 97 -3.70 0.18 -5.68
CA LYS A 97 -3.96 1.05 -6.83
C LYS A 97 -3.95 2.53 -6.42
N ALA A 98 -3.87 3.40 -7.41
CA ALA A 98 -4.08 4.83 -7.20
C ALA A 98 -5.45 5.07 -6.55
N GLY A 99 -5.47 5.81 -5.44
CA GLY A 99 -6.67 6.08 -4.64
C GLY A 99 -7.00 5.01 -3.60
N GLU A 100 -6.27 3.90 -3.56
CA GLU A 100 -6.52 2.78 -2.62
C GLU A 100 -5.47 2.66 -1.52
N LEU A 101 -4.54 3.63 -1.41
CA LEU A 101 -3.64 3.69 -0.27
C LEU A 101 -4.45 3.78 1.04
N PRO A 102 -4.08 3.00 2.07
CA PRO A 102 -4.72 3.12 3.38
C PRO A 102 -4.57 4.53 3.93
N ALA A 103 -5.56 4.96 4.72
CA ALA A 103 -5.43 6.22 5.44
C ALA A 103 -4.26 6.16 6.43
N TRP A 104 -3.63 7.30 6.71
CA TRP A 104 -2.45 7.37 7.60
C TRP A 104 -2.71 6.82 9.01
N ASP A 105 -3.94 6.89 9.52
CA ASP A 105 -4.36 6.37 10.83
C ASP A 105 -5.13 5.04 10.74
N ASP A 106 -5.13 4.35 9.59
CA ASP A 106 -5.86 3.09 9.44
C ASP A 106 -5.32 2.03 10.42
N PRO A 107 -6.14 1.55 11.39
CA PRO A 107 -5.69 0.57 12.36
C PRO A 107 -5.64 -0.86 11.81
N LYS A 108 -6.10 -1.08 10.57
CA LYS A 108 -6.08 -2.40 9.94
C LYS A 108 -4.65 -2.91 9.81
N LEU A 109 -4.45 -4.15 10.28
CA LEU A 109 -3.20 -4.86 10.07
C LEU A 109 -3.17 -5.48 8.67
N TYR A 110 -2.03 -5.33 8.02
CA TYR A 110 -1.72 -5.97 6.74
C TYR A 110 -0.48 -6.85 6.90
N THR A 111 -0.40 -7.92 6.12
CA THR A 111 0.79 -8.77 6.05
C THR A 111 1.66 -8.32 4.89
N TRP A 112 2.79 -7.70 5.19
CA TRP A 112 3.68 -7.05 4.20
C TRP A 112 4.80 -7.96 3.67
N GLY A 113 4.81 -9.23 4.09
CA GLY A 113 5.90 -10.17 3.88
C GLY A 113 6.28 -10.84 5.20
N SER A 114 7.55 -11.25 5.33
CA SER A 114 8.11 -11.89 6.51
C SER A 114 9.42 -11.23 6.92
N TYR A 115 9.69 -11.16 8.22
CA TYR A 115 10.95 -10.65 8.76
C TYR A 115 12.11 -11.55 8.35
N ASP A 116 13.19 -10.93 7.86
CA ASP A 116 14.44 -11.63 7.60
C ASP A 116 15.01 -12.28 8.88
N GLY A 117 15.67 -13.42 8.70
CA GLY A 117 16.18 -14.28 9.78
C GLY A 117 15.11 -15.09 10.55
N SER A 118 14.04 -14.46 11.03
CA SER A 118 13.00 -15.15 11.81
C SER A 118 11.94 -15.86 10.95
N GLY A 119 11.63 -15.32 9.77
CA GLY A 119 10.55 -15.78 8.91
C GLY A 119 9.13 -15.40 9.38
N GLU A 120 9.00 -14.76 10.54
CA GLU A 120 7.69 -14.38 11.10
C GLU A 120 7.00 -13.33 10.22
N PRO A 121 5.66 -13.38 10.06
CA PRO A 121 4.93 -12.42 9.24
C PRO A 121 5.10 -10.98 9.73
N ILE A 122 5.33 -10.05 8.79
CA ILE A 122 5.32 -8.61 9.06
C ILE A 122 3.85 -8.16 9.06
N SER A 123 3.20 -8.29 10.22
CA SER A 123 1.82 -7.87 10.44
C SER A 123 1.77 -6.49 11.08
N LEU A 124 1.67 -5.44 10.25
CA LEU A 124 1.72 -4.04 10.68
C LEU A 124 0.56 -3.22 10.10
N ALA A 125 0.13 -2.20 10.85
CA ALA A 125 -0.73 -1.14 10.30
C ALA A 125 0.06 -0.30 9.28
N PHE A 126 -0.65 0.42 8.41
CA PHE A 126 -0.01 1.16 7.31
C PHE A 126 1.05 2.15 7.81
N ARG A 127 0.74 2.95 8.83
CA ARG A 127 1.69 3.87 9.47
C ARG A 127 2.93 3.17 9.99
N ASP A 128 2.74 2.07 10.70
CA ASP A 128 3.83 1.37 11.36
C ASP A 128 4.77 0.75 10.33
N TYR A 129 4.21 0.20 9.24
CA TYR A 129 5.00 -0.26 8.11
C TYR A 129 5.74 0.90 7.43
N PHE A 130 5.05 2.01 7.15
CA PHE A 130 5.62 3.17 6.49
C PHE A 130 6.81 3.74 7.27
N ASN A 131 6.66 3.92 8.58
CA ASN A 131 7.73 4.42 9.45
C ASN A 131 8.90 3.45 9.60
N LYS A 132 8.67 2.14 9.40
CA LYS A 132 9.69 1.10 9.61
C LYS A 132 10.43 0.69 8.34
N PHE A 133 9.77 0.74 7.19
CA PHE A 133 10.28 0.18 5.93
C PHE A 133 10.12 1.13 4.73
N VAL A 134 9.56 2.33 4.91
CA VAL A 134 9.45 3.31 3.82
C VAL A 134 10.21 4.59 4.14
N TYR A 135 10.15 5.06 5.39
CA TYR A 135 10.79 6.30 5.79
C TYR A 135 11.29 6.27 7.24
N ASP A 136 12.05 5.24 7.57
CA ASP A 136 12.83 5.14 8.81
C ASP A 136 14.01 6.13 8.85
N GLN A 137 14.50 6.55 7.68
CA GLN A 137 15.52 7.59 7.53
C GLN A 137 15.06 8.75 6.65
N ASN A 138 15.78 9.88 6.73
CA ASN A 138 15.53 11.03 5.88
C ASN A 138 16.14 10.85 4.47
N PHE A 139 15.69 9.84 3.72
CA PHE A 139 16.21 9.48 2.39
C PHE A 139 16.17 10.61 1.36
N ALA A 140 15.33 11.63 1.55
CA ALA A 140 15.37 12.84 0.71
C ALA A 140 16.71 13.60 0.79
N GLU A 141 17.49 13.38 1.85
CA GLU A 141 18.83 13.93 2.08
C GLU A 141 19.91 12.83 2.07
N ALA A 142 19.68 11.71 1.37
CA ALA A 142 20.61 10.58 1.29
C ALA A 142 22.01 11.01 0.82
N ASP A 143 23.05 10.33 1.33
CA ASP A 143 24.46 10.58 0.97
C ASP A 143 24.67 10.49 -0.55
N LYS A 144 23.99 9.52 -1.17
CA LYS A 144 24.10 9.20 -2.59
C LYS A 144 22.72 8.87 -3.14
N VAL A 145 22.47 9.36 -4.35
CA VAL A 145 21.32 8.95 -5.16
C VAL A 145 21.84 8.41 -6.48
N LYS A 146 21.46 7.18 -6.84
CA LYS A 146 21.93 6.51 -8.05
C LYS A 146 20.77 6.01 -8.91
N ARG A 147 20.87 6.28 -10.20
CA ARG A 147 19.92 5.82 -11.22
C ARG A 147 20.40 4.49 -11.78
N ASN A 148 19.55 3.47 -11.74
CA ASN A 148 19.82 2.14 -12.30
C ASN A 148 21.14 1.52 -11.81
N GLU A 149 21.50 1.77 -10.55
CA GLU A 149 22.67 1.20 -9.89
C GLU A 149 22.32 1.00 -8.41
N ILE A 150 22.41 -0.23 -7.92
CA ILE A 150 22.21 -0.57 -6.51
C ILE A 150 23.52 -0.39 -5.75
N LEU A 151 23.50 0.43 -4.71
CA LEU A 151 24.66 0.77 -3.88
C LEU A 151 24.83 -0.16 -2.68
N GLY A 152 23.71 -0.56 -2.06
CA GLY A 152 23.69 -1.49 -0.93
C GLY A 152 24.33 -2.83 -1.28
N LYS A 153 25.22 -3.32 -0.43
CA LYS A 153 25.86 -4.64 -0.57
C LYS A 153 25.65 -5.44 0.71
N GLY A 154 25.15 -6.65 0.57
CA GLY A 154 24.90 -7.55 1.70
C GLY A 154 24.55 -8.95 1.23
N ASN A 155 23.92 -9.72 2.12
CA ASN A 155 23.56 -11.11 1.86
C ASN A 155 22.34 -11.25 0.93
N MET A 156 21.47 -10.24 0.90
CA MET A 156 20.26 -10.26 0.08
C MET A 156 20.50 -9.76 -1.34
N LEU A 157 20.07 -10.56 -2.33
CA LEU A 157 20.10 -10.18 -3.74
C LEU A 157 18.91 -9.27 -4.09
N VAL A 158 19.20 -8.09 -4.64
CA VAL A 158 18.17 -7.20 -5.20
C VAL A 158 17.77 -7.67 -6.60
N ASN A 159 16.49 -7.98 -6.81
CA ASN A 159 15.96 -8.59 -8.04
C ASN A 159 15.09 -7.63 -8.90
N ILE A 160 15.21 -6.31 -8.72
CA ILE A 160 14.36 -5.30 -9.39
C ILE A 160 14.36 -5.45 -10.91
N GLU A 161 15.50 -5.69 -11.55
CA GLU A 161 15.61 -5.81 -13.01
C GLU A 161 14.97 -7.08 -13.58
N GLU A 162 14.95 -8.16 -12.79
CA GLU A 162 14.25 -9.41 -13.12
C GLU A 162 12.73 -9.22 -13.03
N ILE A 163 12.30 -8.53 -11.98
CA ILE A 163 10.90 -8.32 -11.60
C ILE A 163 10.24 -7.25 -12.49
N TYR A 164 10.97 -6.20 -12.84
CA TYR A 164 10.52 -5.04 -13.61
C TYR A 164 11.50 -4.73 -14.75
N PRO A 165 11.58 -5.59 -15.78
CA PRO A 165 12.48 -5.38 -16.90
C PRO A 165 12.15 -4.07 -17.63
N GLY A 166 13.16 -3.24 -17.88
CA GLY A 166 13.00 -1.96 -18.56
C GLY A 166 12.52 -0.79 -17.69
N SER A 167 12.29 -1.03 -16.38
CA SER A 167 12.03 0.06 -15.42
C SER A 167 13.26 0.95 -15.22
N THR A 168 13.03 2.15 -14.65
CA THR A 168 14.10 3.01 -14.12
C THR A 168 13.94 3.08 -12.61
N TYR A 169 15.02 2.88 -11.87
CA TYR A 169 14.98 2.96 -10.41
C TYR A 169 16.02 3.93 -9.87
N PHE A 170 15.70 4.53 -8.72
CA PHE A 170 16.58 5.43 -7.98
C PHE A 170 16.84 4.86 -6.60
N ASP A 171 18.10 4.58 -6.30
CA ASP A 171 18.57 4.12 -5.00
C ASP A 171 19.02 5.33 -4.16
N TYR A 172 18.25 5.66 -3.11
CA TYR A 172 18.56 6.69 -2.12
C TYR A 172 19.28 6.03 -0.95
N TYR A 173 20.61 6.13 -0.93
CA TYR A 173 21.49 5.32 -0.10
C TYR A 173 22.20 6.13 0.99
N PHE A 174 22.16 5.62 2.22
CA PHE A 174 23.03 6.00 3.32
C PHE A 174 24.13 4.97 3.51
N SER A 175 25.36 5.44 3.70
CA SER A 175 26.53 4.56 3.81
C SER A 175 26.68 3.84 5.16
N GLY A 176 25.84 4.16 6.12
CA GLY A 176 25.91 3.75 7.52
C GLY A 176 25.84 4.97 8.43
N PHE A 177 25.49 4.77 9.69
CA PHE A 177 25.21 5.82 10.68
C PHE A 177 26.16 5.74 11.88
N ASP A 178 26.46 4.52 12.35
CA ASP A 178 27.39 4.23 13.43
C ASP A 178 28.75 3.75 12.88
N PRO A 179 29.82 4.53 13.10
CA PRO A 179 31.17 4.12 12.71
C PRO A 179 31.63 2.78 13.30
N GLU A 180 31.13 2.39 14.47
CA GLU A 180 31.48 1.10 15.11
C GLU A 180 30.94 -0.10 14.33
N LEU A 181 29.86 0.09 13.57
CA LEU A 181 29.25 -0.95 12.74
C LEU A 181 29.94 -1.09 11.37
N SER A 182 30.95 -0.27 11.08
CA SER A 182 31.75 -0.37 9.84
C SER A 182 30.92 -0.41 8.55
N GLY A 183 29.78 0.31 8.54
CA GLY A 183 28.84 0.35 7.43
C GLY A 183 27.93 -0.88 7.35
N MET A 184 27.88 -1.76 8.35
CA MET A 184 26.88 -2.85 8.45
C MET A 184 25.50 -2.36 8.91
N ASP A 185 25.27 -1.06 8.85
CA ASP A 185 24.03 -0.35 9.14
C ASP A 185 23.65 0.58 7.98
N TRP A 186 24.15 0.31 6.77
CA TRP A 186 23.70 1.00 5.57
C TRP A 186 22.22 0.72 5.32
N GLU A 187 21.53 1.72 4.77
CA GLU A 187 20.12 1.66 4.43
C GLU A 187 19.86 2.37 3.10
N SER A 188 18.87 1.88 2.37
CA SER A 188 18.46 2.31 1.05
C SER A 188 16.94 2.32 0.93
N LEU A 189 16.41 3.39 0.35
CA LEU A 189 15.06 3.39 -0.21
C LEU A 189 15.16 3.44 -1.73
N ILE A 190 14.66 2.40 -2.39
CA ILE A 190 14.71 2.29 -3.85
C ILE A 190 13.32 2.56 -4.42
N LEU A 191 13.23 3.62 -5.23
CA LEU A 191 12.01 3.98 -5.95
C LEU A 191 12.07 3.40 -7.36
N VAL A 192 11.15 2.51 -7.71
CA VAL A 192 11.08 1.90 -9.05
C VAL A 192 9.98 2.57 -9.85
N LEU A 193 10.35 3.11 -11.01
CA LEU A 193 9.49 3.88 -11.89
C LEU A 193 9.37 3.27 -13.29
N GLU A 194 8.23 3.52 -13.92
CA GLU A 194 7.96 3.12 -15.29
C GLU A 194 7.23 4.24 -16.05
N GLU A 195 7.56 4.38 -17.32
CA GLU A 195 6.91 5.33 -18.23
C GLU A 195 5.60 4.76 -18.76
N HIS A 196 4.55 5.56 -18.72
CA HIS A 196 3.23 5.22 -19.26
C HIS A 196 2.61 6.47 -19.89
N ASN A 197 2.33 6.40 -21.19
CA ASN A 197 1.72 7.49 -21.97
C ASN A 197 2.46 8.85 -21.85
N GLY A 198 3.80 8.83 -21.83
CA GLY A 198 4.64 10.02 -21.79
C GLY A 198 4.82 10.63 -20.39
N ALA A 199 4.41 9.94 -19.32
CA ALA A 199 4.62 10.35 -17.94
C ALA A 199 5.22 9.21 -17.10
N TRP A 200 5.97 9.55 -16.06
CA TRP A 200 6.66 8.58 -15.20
C TRP A 200 5.92 8.32 -13.90
N TYR A 201 5.61 7.04 -13.67
CA TYR A 201 4.85 6.57 -12.51
C TYR A 201 5.70 5.67 -11.62
N LEU A 202 5.40 5.69 -10.33
CA LEU A 202 5.93 4.80 -9.33
C LEU A 202 5.19 3.45 -9.38
N ILE A 203 5.95 2.36 -9.41
CA ILE A 203 5.43 0.98 -9.44
C ILE A 203 5.87 0.15 -8.23
N ALA A 204 7.00 0.50 -7.59
CA ALA A 204 7.40 -0.12 -6.33
C ALA A 204 8.19 0.83 -5.43
N ILE A 205 8.01 0.65 -4.12
CA ILE A 205 8.91 1.14 -3.07
C ILE A 205 9.56 -0.07 -2.43
N VAL A 206 10.88 -0.10 -2.43
CA VAL A 206 11.67 -1.22 -1.96
C VAL A 206 12.66 -0.70 -0.92
N HIS A 207 12.51 -1.17 0.32
CA HIS A 207 13.54 -0.96 1.33
C HIS A 207 14.69 -1.93 1.10
N SER A 208 15.91 -1.51 1.39
CA SER A 208 17.05 -2.40 1.42
C SER A 208 17.99 -1.96 2.52
N GLN A 209 18.52 -2.91 3.28
CA GLN A 209 19.40 -2.64 4.40
C GLN A 209 20.34 -3.81 4.60
N TRP A 210 21.38 -3.59 5.40
CA TRP A 210 22.18 -4.70 5.89
C TRP A 210 21.29 -5.71 6.64
N THR A 211 21.47 -6.98 6.28
CA THR A 211 20.74 -8.14 6.78
C THR A 211 21.77 -9.20 7.21
N ILE A 212 21.40 -10.07 8.16
CA ILE A 212 22.32 -11.02 8.82
C ILE A 212 22.12 -12.42 8.26
#